data_AF-A0A5C6TUU7-F1
#
_entry.id   AF-A0A5C6TUU7-F1
#
_cell.length_a   1.000
_cell.length_b   1.000
_cell.length_c   1.000
_cell.angle_alpha   90.00
_cell.angle_beta   90.00
_cell.angle_gamma   90.00
#
_symmetry.space_group_name_H-M   'P 1'
#
loop_
_entity.id
_entity.type
_entity.pdbx_description
1 polymer ?
#
loop_
_entity_poly.entity_id
_entity_poly.type
_entity_poly.pdbx_seq_one_letter_code
_entity_poly.pdbx_strand_id
1 'polypeptide(L)'
;MRLIAILATLMLAACQQQGADGYAFERSEFDRREIVVTVVEHPSLADLRADAARRGVSDGNREIMAFGLVAADRPACEIHIVDPARDYRPEWIGHELTHCIRGRWHG
;
A
#
# COMPACT_ATOMS: atom_id res chain seq x y z
N MET A 1 19.39 -33.84 -18.00
CA MET A 1 18.51 -32.92 -18.75
C MET A 1 17.23 -32.52 -18.00
N ARG A 2 16.54 -33.41 -17.26
CA ARG A 2 15.33 -33.05 -16.48
C ARG A 2 15.56 -32.08 -15.31
N LEU A 3 16.70 -32.15 -14.62
CA LEU A 3 17.00 -31.22 -13.51
C LEU A 3 17.21 -29.76 -13.95
N ILE A 4 17.76 -29.55 -15.15
CA ILE A 4 18.05 -28.20 -15.68
C ILE A 4 16.74 -27.49 -16.03
N ALA A 5 15.75 -28.23 -16.54
CA ALA A 5 14.44 -27.68 -16.87
C ALA A 5 13.66 -27.22 -15.61
N ILE A 6 13.80 -27.92 -14.48
CA ILE A 6 13.15 -27.56 -13.20
C ILE A 6 13.80 -26.32 -12.58
N LEU A 7 15.12 -26.18 -12.70
CA LEU A 7 15.83 -25.00 -12.19
C LEU A 7 15.49 -23.73 -12.99
N ALA A 8 15.29 -23.86 -14.30
CA ALA A 8 14.90 -22.75 -15.17
C ALA A 8 13.46 -22.26 -14.90
N THR A 9 12.52 -23.15 -14.58
CA THR A 9 11.15 -22.75 -14.22
C THR A 9 11.05 -22.10 -12.84
N LEU A 10 11.88 -22.51 -11.88
CA LEU A 10 11.97 -21.87 -10.55
C LEU A 10 12.52 -20.43 -10.63
N MET A 11 13.43 -20.14 -11.56
CA MET A 11 13.98 -18.79 -11.75
C MET A 11 13.00 -17.81 -12.40
N LEU A 12 12.04 -18.29 -13.19
CA LEU A 12 11.03 -17.44 -13.85
C LEU A 12 9.90 -17.00 -12.92
N ALA A 13 9.65 -17.75 -11.83
CA ALA A 13 8.63 -17.42 -10.84
C ALA A 13 9.02 -16.28 -9.88
N ALA A 14 10.30 -15.89 -9.86
CA ALA A 14 10.80 -14.81 -8.99
C ALA A 14 10.56 -13.39 -9.55
N CYS A 15 10.02 -13.25 -10.76
CA CYS A 15 9.95 -11.97 -11.46
C CYS A 15 8.77 -11.05 -11.09
N GLN A 16 7.82 -11.49 -10.25
CA GLN A 16 6.72 -10.64 -9.80
C GLN A 16 6.68 -10.56 -8.28
N GLN A 17 7.39 -9.58 -7.72
CA GLN A 17 7.28 -9.22 -6.31
C GLN A 17 5.97 -8.46 -6.09
N GLN A 18 5.13 -8.97 -5.20
CA GLN A 18 3.89 -8.33 -4.76
C GLN A 18 4.11 -7.63 -3.41
N GLY A 19 3.33 -6.58 -3.15
CA GLY A 19 3.24 -5.92 -1.85
C GLY A 19 2.58 -6.81 -0.80
N ALA A 20 2.52 -6.32 0.45
CA ALA A 20 1.83 -7.02 1.55
C ALA A 20 0.32 -7.20 1.29
N ASP A 21 -0.23 -6.33 0.44
CA ASP A 21 -1.56 -6.38 -0.12
C ASP A 21 -1.65 -7.28 -1.37
N GLY A 22 -0.60 -7.98 -1.79
CA GLY A 22 -0.65 -8.86 -2.97
C GLY A 22 -0.70 -8.13 -4.32
N TYR A 23 -0.57 -6.79 -4.36
CA TYR A 23 -0.54 -6.04 -5.61
C TYR A 23 0.90 -5.81 -6.10
N ALA A 24 1.09 -5.83 -7.42
CA ALA A 24 2.37 -5.53 -8.05
C ALA A 24 2.40 -4.08 -8.54
N PHE A 25 3.57 -3.45 -8.49
CA PHE A 25 3.74 -2.11 -9.04
C PHE A 25 3.80 -2.16 -10.58
N GLU A 26 2.79 -1.61 -11.25
CA GLU A 26 2.74 -1.60 -12.72
C GLU A 26 3.22 -0.26 -13.32
N ARG A 27 2.47 0.83 -13.08
CA ARG A 27 2.74 2.14 -13.64
C ARG A 27 2.47 3.25 -12.65
N SER A 28 3.44 4.14 -12.49
CA SER A 28 3.32 5.37 -11.70
C SER A 28 2.36 6.36 -12.35
N GLU A 29 1.46 6.97 -11.58
CA GLU A 29 0.64 8.11 -12.05
C GLU A 29 1.43 9.43 -11.99
N PHE A 30 2.33 9.55 -11.00
CA PHE A 30 3.24 10.68 -10.84
C PHE A 30 4.55 10.25 -10.17
N ASP A 31 5.52 11.16 -10.02
CA ASP A 31 6.77 10.92 -9.30
C ASP A 31 7.12 12.13 -8.44
N ARG A 32 6.67 12.14 -7.19
CA ARG A 32 6.87 13.25 -6.24
C ARG A 32 8.13 13.00 -5.41
N ARG A 33 9.13 13.85 -5.58
CA ARG A 33 10.38 13.79 -4.79
C ARG A 33 10.30 14.50 -3.45
N GLU A 34 9.37 15.42 -3.33
CA GLU A 34 9.07 16.17 -2.12
C GLU A 34 7.57 16.08 -1.86
N ILE A 35 7.19 15.68 -0.65
CA ILE A 35 5.79 15.56 -0.23
C ILE A 35 5.64 15.95 1.24
N VAL A 36 4.46 16.47 1.58
CA VAL A 36 4.03 16.63 2.97
C VAL A 36 3.09 15.47 3.31
N VAL A 37 3.48 14.66 4.30
CA VAL A 37 2.69 13.51 4.76
C VAL A 37 2.10 13.83 6.13
N THR A 38 0.80 13.69 6.26
CA THR A 38 0.12 13.68 7.56
C THR A 38 -0.20 12.24 7.94
N VAL A 39 0.33 11.77 9.05
CA VAL A 39 0.00 10.43 9.58
C VAL A 39 -1.13 10.56 10.58
N VAL A 40 -2.19 9.78 10.38
CA VAL A 40 -3.37 9.72 11.25
C VAL A 40 -3.44 8.33 11.87
N GLU A 41 -3.31 8.27 13.18
CA GLU A 41 -3.29 7.02 13.93
C GLU A 41 -4.67 6.69 14.50
N HIS A 42 -5.07 5.43 14.37
CA HIS A 42 -6.33 4.91 14.88
C HIS A 42 -6.09 3.93 16.05
N PRO A 43 -6.95 3.91 17.08
CA PRO A 43 -6.75 3.02 18.24
C PRO A 43 -6.84 1.52 17.92
N SER A 44 -7.50 1.14 16.81
CA SER A 44 -7.73 -0.23 16.38
C SER A 44 -8.00 -0.33 14.86
N LEU A 45 -7.91 -1.53 14.30
CA LEU A 45 -8.33 -1.80 12.90
C LEU A 45 -9.82 -1.50 12.67
N ALA A 46 -10.67 -1.70 13.67
CA ALA A 46 -12.10 -1.41 13.54
C ALA A 46 -12.34 0.10 13.37
N ASP A 47 -11.65 0.93 14.15
CA ASP A 47 -11.73 2.39 14.04
C ASP A 47 -11.20 2.89 12.70
N LEU A 48 -10.07 2.33 12.24
CA LEU A 48 -9.48 2.62 10.94
C LEU A 48 -10.45 2.29 9.81
N ARG A 49 -11.04 1.09 9.81
CA ARG A 49 -12.00 0.64 8.79
C ARG A 49 -13.29 1.45 8.83
N ALA A 50 -13.74 1.87 10.02
CA ALA A 50 -14.87 2.77 10.16
C ALA A 50 -14.57 4.16 9.55
N ASP A 51 -13.36 4.69 9.71
CA ASP A 51 -12.96 5.94 9.06
C ASP A 51 -12.85 5.80 7.54
N ALA A 52 -12.24 4.72 7.06
CA ALA A 52 -12.18 4.39 5.64
C ALA A 52 -13.57 4.38 5.01
N ALA A 53 -14.53 3.68 5.63
CA ALA A 53 -15.91 3.58 5.17
C ALA A 53 -16.61 4.95 5.13
N ARG A 54 -16.42 5.79 6.16
CA ARG A 54 -16.98 7.17 6.18
C ARG A 54 -16.44 8.03 5.04
N ARG A 55 -15.21 7.79 4.61
CA ARG A 55 -14.54 8.52 3.52
C ARG A 55 -14.76 7.89 2.14
N GLY A 56 -15.53 6.80 2.06
CA GLY A 56 -15.79 6.09 0.80
C GLY A 56 -14.57 5.32 0.27
N VAL A 57 -13.58 5.04 1.11
CA VAL A 57 -12.44 4.20 0.77
C VAL A 57 -12.86 2.74 0.83
N SER A 58 -12.58 1.99 -0.24
CA SER A 58 -12.89 0.57 -0.35
C SER A 58 -11.75 -0.14 -1.09
N ASP A 59 -11.38 -1.33 -0.62
CA ASP A 59 -10.46 -2.26 -1.28
C ASP A 59 -11.23 -3.47 -1.86
N GLY A 60 -12.44 -3.21 -2.36
CA GLY A 60 -13.35 -4.24 -2.84
C GLY A 60 -13.82 -5.16 -1.72
N ASN A 61 -13.41 -6.44 -1.76
CA ASN A 61 -13.77 -7.47 -0.78
C ASN A 61 -12.67 -7.73 0.25
N ARG A 62 -11.59 -6.97 0.23
CA ARG A 62 -10.43 -7.18 1.10
C ARG A 62 -10.53 -6.34 2.36
N GLU A 63 -9.85 -6.81 3.39
CA GLU A 63 -9.76 -6.07 4.64
C GLU A 63 -8.72 -4.94 4.53
N ILE A 64 -9.17 -3.72 4.83
CA ILE A 64 -8.28 -2.54 4.88
C ILE A 64 -7.39 -2.62 6.13
N MET A 65 -6.08 -2.52 5.90
CA MET A 65 -5.04 -2.57 6.94
C MET A 65 -4.38 -1.20 7.18
N ALA A 66 -4.35 -0.38 6.15
CA ALA A 66 -4.05 1.05 6.15
C ALA A 66 -4.76 1.66 4.93
N PHE A 67 -4.82 2.99 4.85
CA PHE A 67 -5.22 3.66 3.61
C PHE A 67 -4.64 5.07 3.50
N GLY A 68 -4.35 5.49 2.28
CA GLY A 68 -3.89 6.83 1.94
C GLY A 68 -4.96 7.69 1.26
N LEU A 69 -4.92 8.99 1.49
CA LEU A 69 -5.68 9.99 0.73
C LEU A 69 -4.69 10.94 0.04
N VAL A 70 -4.60 10.83 -1.28
CA VAL A 70 -3.66 11.64 -2.08
C VAL A 70 -4.34 12.93 -2.49
N ALA A 71 -3.73 14.09 -2.19
CA ALA A 71 -4.22 15.37 -2.67
C ALA A 71 -4.04 15.48 -4.19
N ALA A 72 -5.09 15.92 -4.90
CA ALA A 72 -5.11 16.01 -6.36
C ALA A 72 -4.31 17.19 -6.91
N ASP A 73 -4.18 18.27 -6.15
CA ASP A 73 -3.71 19.59 -6.60
C ASP A 73 -2.34 19.99 -6.00
N ARG A 74 -1.83 19.25 -5.02
CA ARG A 74 -0.58 19.57 -4.32
C ARG A 74 0.17 18.31 -3.88
N PRO A 75 1.49 18.39 -3.63
CA PRO A 75 2.29 17.26 -3.16
C PRO A 75 2.06 16.99 -1.68
N ALA A 76 0.84 16.60 -1.32
CA ALA A 76 0.45 16.23 0.04
C ALA A 76 -0.38 14.94 0.03
N CYS A 77 -0.32 14.20 1.14
CA CYS A 77 -1.22 13.08 1.41
C CYS A 77 -1.49 12.90 2.90
N GLU A 78 -2.59 12.23 3.22
CA GLU A 78 -2.87 11.65 4.54
C GLU A 78 -2.61 10.14 4.47
N ILE A 79 -1.98 9.57 5.50
CA ILE A 79 -1.81 8.12 5.67
C ILE A 79 -2.49 7.73 6.97
N HIS A 80 -3.45 6.81 6.90
CA HIS A 80 -4.18 6.31 8.05
C HIS A 80 -3.70 4.90 8.42
N ILE A 81 -3.27 4.73 9.67
CA ILE A 81 -2.74 3.47 10.21
C ILE A 81 -3.30 3.20 11.61
N VAL A 82 -3.15 1.98 12.10
CA VAL A 82 -3.34 1.70 13.53
C VAL A 82 -2.14 2.26 14.31
N ASP A 83 -2.40 2.76 15.51
CA ASP A 83 -1.39 3.23 16.49
C ASP A 83 -0.21 2.22 16.55
N PRO A 84 0.99 2.62 16.09
CA PRO A 84 2.16 1.74 16.05
C PRO A 84 2.61 1.26 17.42
N ALA A 85 2.26 1.97 18.50
CA ALA A 85 2.55 1.54 19.87
C ALA A 85 1.67 0.35 20.32
N ARG A 86 0.57 0.09 19.61
CA ARG A 86 -0.35 -1.03 19.86
C ARG A 86 -0.17 -2.18 18.88
N ASP A 87 -0.05 -1.89 17.60
CA ASP A 87 0.14 -2.88 16.53
C ASP A 87 1.16 -2.37 15.51
N TYR A 88 2.42 -2.77 15.69
CA TYR A 88 3.53 -2.32 14.85
C TYR A 88 3.59 -3.12 13.54
N ARG A 89 3.08 -2.52 12.47
CA ARG A 89 3.09 -3.09 11.11
C ARG A 89 3.64 -2.11 10.07
N PRO A 90 4.97 -1.90 10.05
CA PRO A 90 5.61 -0.87 9.23
C PRO A 90 5.45 -1.10 7.72
N GLU A 91 5.13 -2.33 7.29
CA GLU A 91 4.87 -2.64 5.89
C GLU A 91 3.69 -1.85 5.31
N TRP A 92 2.66 -1.57 6.12
CA TRP A 92 1.48 -0.84 5.63
C TRP A 92 1.72 0.66 5.50
N ILE A 93 2.43 1.28 6.45
CA ILE A 93 2.81 2.70 6.29
C ILE A 93 3.76 2.87 5.09
N GLY A 94 4.69 1.92 4.88
CA GLY A 94 5.56 1.92 3.71
C GLY A 94 4.78 1.79 2.41
N HIS A 95 3.80 0.89 2.37
CA HIS A 95 2.88 0.72 1.25
C HIS A 95 2.13 2.03 0.93
N GLU A 96 1.46 2.64 1.92
CA GLU A 96 0.72 3.90 1.73
C GLU A 96 1.62 5.09 1.38
N LEU A 97 2.80 5.19 1.98
CA LEU A 97 3.76 6.23 1.64
C LEU A 97 4.16 6.14 0.17
N THR A 98 4.29 4.93 -0.34
CA THR A 98 4.73 4.78 -1.71
C THR A 98 3.59 5.13 -2.69
N HIS A 99 2.32 4.88 -2.33
CA HIS A 99 1.17 5.49 -3.01
C HIS A 99 1.22 7.03 -3.00
N CYS A 100 1.62 7.66 -1.88
CA CYS A 100 1.76 9.12 -1.83
C CYS A 100 2.85 9.68 -2.77
N ILE A 101 3.89 8.90 -3.06
CA ILE A 101 5.02 9.29 -3.92
C ILE A 101 4.69 9.08 -5.39
N ARG A 102 3.90 8.05 -5.71
CA ARG A 102 3.78 7.51 -7.07
C ARG A 102 2.35 7.45 -7.63
N GLY A 103 1.32 7.59 -6.79
CA GLY A 103 -0.10 7.54 -7.17
C GLY A 103 -0.81 6.25 -6.78
N ARG A 104 -2.02 6.05 -7.29
CA ARG A 104 -2.77 4.80 -7.12
C ARG A 104 -2.04 3.66 -7.81
N TRP A 105 -1.95 2.51 -7.14
CA TRP A 105 -1.26 1.32 -7.66
C TRP A 105 -2.13 0.08 -7.59
N HIS A 106 -3.25 0.13 -8.27
CA HIS A 106 -4.15 -1.00 -8.39
C HIS A 106 -4.72 -0.82 -9.81
N GLY A 107 -4.26 -1.63 -10.76
CA GLY A 107 -4.73 -1.61 -12.15
C GLY A 107 -6.18 -2.05 -12.25
#